data_AF-A0A060YXA7-F1
#
_entry.id   AF-A0A060YXA7-F1
#
_cell.length_a   1.000
_cell.length_b   1.000
_cell.length_c   1.000
_cell.angle_alpha   90.00
_cell.angle_beta   90.00
_cell.angle_gamma   90.00
#
_symmetry.space_group_name_H-M   'P 1'
#
loop_
_entity.id
_entity.type
_entity.pdbx_description
1 polymer ?
#
loop_
_entity_poly.entity_id
_entity_poly.type
_entity_poly.pdbx_seq_one_letter_code
_entity_poly.pdbx_strand_id
1 'polypeptide(L)'
;MAHYNQTTQEIGRPSDLLAGIRAYTASLHTLSRYLSLDVTRLVKNVLLQQTQPLDSYGGQTITTLYTNCNSQNLLWPPAALSTAVHLLLMDCTRFARCDNYILNHTSIFSPSSLICPEMQALAELIGPYGLKFLSENLMWHITSQVGELKKLVIENMDVLVQMRANFDKPEAMANLQKRLPAGENVLKRMTIIGVILSFRAMAQDTLEDIMQKHCPYLMGPIESLRDMVSPDTDIKVTLTVFELASAAGLTCDIDPALVAAVASMRTDNSSVDEEYKLTCLLLVYIAVSLPILALDPNSYYSRHYGGHHNNIHCL
;
A
#
# COMPACT_ATOMS: atom_id res chain seq x y z
N MET A 1 24.16 -1.04 11.28
CA MET A 1 22.94 -1.49 11.96
C MET A 1 21.85 -1.90 10.96
N ALA A 2 21.65 -1.20 9.84
CA ALA A 2 20.71 -1.66 8.81
C ALA A 2 21.20 -2.87 7.99
N HIS A 3 22.53 -3.13 7.95
CA HIS A 3 23.16 -4.29 7.31
C HIS A 3 22.71 -4.55 5.87
N TYR A 4 22.41 -3.50 5.10
CA TYR A 4 21.97 -3.64 3.72
C TYR A 4 23.09 -4.18 2.84
N ASN A 5 22.85 -5.35 2.23
CA ASN A 5 23.76 -5.93 1.26
C ASN A 5 23.21 -5.73 -0.15
N GLN A 6 23.89 -4.94 -0.98
CA GLN A 6 23.47 -4.65 -2.35
C GLN A 6 23.42 -5.90 -3.25
N THR A 7 24.23 -6.93 -2.93
CA THR A 7 24.36 -8.13 -3.75
C THR A 7 23.31 -9.19 -3.40
N THR A 8 22.99 -9.37 -2.10
CA THR A 8 21.93 -10.31 -1.66
C THR A 8 20.57 -9.63 -1.49
N GLN A 9 20.54 -8.29 -1.55
CA GLN A 9 19.35 -7.45 -1.33
C GLN A 9 18.69 -7.67 0.03
N GLU A 10 19.43 -8.24 0.98
CA GLU A 10 18.98 -8.47 2.34
C GLU A 10 19.18 -7.19 3.17
N ILE A 11 18.15 -6.86 3.94
CA ILE A 11 18.18 -5.77 4.91
C ILE A 11 17.80 -6.30 6.29
N GLY A 12 18.39 -5.74 7.34
CA GLY A 12 18.04 -6.08 8.71
C GLY A 12 16.56 -5.79 9.02
N ARG A 13 15.98 -6.54 9.95
CA ARG A 13 14.59 -6.33 10.36
C ARG A 13 14.38 -4.93 10.93
N PRO A 14 13.31 -4.21 10.53
CA PRO A 14 12.96 -2.94 11.13
C PRO A 14 12.93 -2.96 12.67
N SER A 15 12.39 -4.03 13.28
CA SER A 15 12.33 -4.16 14.75
C SER A 15 13.71 -4.15 15.40
N ASP A 16 14.67 -4.86 14.82
CA ASP A 16 16.03 -5.01 15.34
C ASP A 16 16.80 -3.70 15.19
N LEU A 17 16.61 -3.03 14.05
CA LEU A 17 17.19 -1.70 13.82
C LEU A 17 16.63 -0.67 14.81
N LEU A 18 15.33 -0.68 15.05
CA LEU A 18 14.67 0.22 16.00
C LEU A 18 15.15 -0.03 17.43
N ALA A 19 15.21 -1.29 17.87
CA ALA A 19 15.74 -1.66 19.18
C ALA A 19 17.19 -1.19 19.34
N GLY A 20 18.00 -1.38 18.32
CA GLY A 20 19.38 -0.91 18.29
C GLY A 20 19.51 0.61 18.37
N ILE A 21 18.72 1.37 17.61
CA ILE A 21 18.71 2.84 17.65
C ILE A 21 18.28 3.33 19.03
N ARG A 22 17.25 2.72 19.65
CA ARG A 22 16.81 3.06 21.02
C ARG A 22 17.93 2.83 22.04
N ALA A 23 18.64 1.70 21.96
CA ALA A 23 19.78 1.41 22.82
C ALA A 23 20.94 2.41 22.63
N TYR A 24 21.21 2.80 21.38
CA TYR A 24 22.25 3.77 21.05
C TYR A 24 21.91 5.18 21.59
N THR A 25 20.67 5.64 21.36
CA THR A 25 20.18 6.92 21.88
C THR A 25 20.21 6.97 23.41
N ALA A 26 19.81 5.89 24.09
CA ALA A 26 19.89 5.81 25.56
C ALA A 26 21.34 5.90 26.08
N SER A 27 22.28 5.27 25.37
CA SER A 27 23.71 5.33 25.69
C SER A 27 24.28 6.75 25.49
N LEU A 28 23.91 7.42 24.39
CA LEU A 28 24.30 8.82 24.14
C LEU A 28 23.76 9.77 25.22
N HIS A 29 22.50 9.61 25.63
CA HIS A 29 21.94 10.41 26.74
C HIS A 29 22.66 10.16 28.07
N THR A 30 23.17 8.95 28.29
CA THR A 30 24.00 8.65 29.46
C THR A 30 25.35 9.36 29.38
N LEU A 31 25.99 9.38 28.20
CA LEU A 31 27.25 10.09 27.97
C LEU A 31 27.12 11.61 28.08
N SER A 32 25.97 12.19 27.70
CA SER A 32 25.64 13.61 27.89
C SER A 32 25.73 14.07 29.35
N ARG A 33 25.63 13.15 30.32
CA ARG A 33 25.82 13.50 31.73
C ARG A 33 27.28 13.81 32.09
N TYR A 34 28.22 13.32 31.28
CA TYR A 34 29.66 13.47 31.51
C TYR A 34 30.31 14.48 30.56
N LEU A 35 29.63 14.82 29.46
CA LEU A 35 30.10 15.75 28.43
C LEU A 35 29.02 16.81 28.19
N SER A 36 29.39 18.09 28.13
CA SER A 36 28.47 19.20 27.83
C SER A 36 28.01 19.19 26.35
N LEU A 37 27.29 18.14 25.96
CA LEU A 37 26.79 17.92 24.60
C LEU A 37 25.26 17.87 24.61
N ASP A 38 24.64 18.62 23.71
CA ASP A 38 23.20 18.58 23.45
C ASP A 38 22.86 17.37 22.55
N VAL A 39 22.69 16.22 23.19
CA VAL A 39 22.35 14.96 22.51
C VAL A 39 20.96 15.01 21.88
N THR A 40 20.02 15.77 22.47
CA THR A 40 18.67 15.91 21.92
C THR A 40 18.70 16.53 20.54
N ARG A 41 19.46 17.61 20.36
CA ARG A 41 19.64 18.24 19.05
C ARG A 41 20.36 17.33 18.05
N LEU A 42 21.39 16.60 18.50
CA LEU A 42 22.11 15.65 17.66
C LEU A 42 21.19 14.54 17.13
N VAL A 43 20.46 13.88 18.03
CA VAL A 43 19.54 12.79 17.71
C VAL A 43 18.43 13.29 16.78
N LYS A 44 17.84 14.45 17.07
CA LYS A 44 16.82 15.05 16.20
C LYS A 44 17.35 15.28 14.78
N ASN A 45 18.54 15.86 14.63
CA ASN A 45 19.10 16.16 13.31
C ASN A 45 19.37 14.88 12.52
N VAL A 46 19.98 13.88 13.14
CA VAL A 46 20.35 12.62 12.47
C VAL A 46 19.09 11.83 12.10
N LEU A 47 18.17 11.62 13.05
CA LEU A 47 16.95 10.84 12.79
C LEU A 47 16.03 11.52 11.78
N LEU A 48 15.88 12.85 11.85
CA LEU A 48 15.07 13.58 10.87
C LEU A 48 15.64 13.46 9.45
N GLN A 49 16.96 13.55 9.29
CA GLN A 49 17.60 13.31 7.99
C GLN A 49 17.33 11.90 7.46
N GLN A 50 17.31 10.89 8.32
CA GLN A 50 17.07 9.50 7.92
C GLN A 50 15.63 9.25 7.41
N THR A 51 14.67 10.15 7.69
CA THR A 51 13.30 10.11 7.14
C THR A 51 13.20 10.61 5.69
N GLN A 52 14.24 11.28 5.18
CA GLN A 52 14.29 11.79 3.81
C GLN A 52 14.92 10.76 2.87
N PRO A 53 14.72 10.83 1.54
CA PRO A 53 15.34 9.87 0.63
C PRO A 53 16.88 9.91 0.62
N LEU A 54 17.45 11.11 0.77
CA LEU A 54 18.89 11.36 0.80
C LEU A 54 19.25 12.15 2.06
N ASP A 55 20.44 11.88 2.61
CA ASP A 55 21.00 12.67 3.70
C ASP A 55 21.61 13.99 3.20
N SER A 56 22.12 14.83 4.11
CA SER A 56 22.73 16.12 3.76
C SER A 56 24.02 16.01 2.92
N TYR A 57 24.59 14.82 2.81
CA TYR A 57 25.78 14.52 2.01
C TYR A 57 25.44 13.81 0.68
N GLY A 58 24.15 13.58 0.40
CA GLY A 58 23.67 12.86 -0.77
C GLY A 58 23.73 11.33 -0.64
N GLY A 59 23.98 10.81 0.56
CA GLY A 59 23.94 9.39 0.87
C GLY A 59 22.51 8.84 0.96
N GLN A 60 22.32 7.56 0.60
CA GLN A 60 21.04 6.89 0.77
C GLN A 60 20.73 6.67 2.25
N THR A 61 19.51 7.00 2.66
CA THR A 61 19.02 6.82 4.03
C THR A 61 18.33 5.47 4.22
N ILE A 62 18.01 5.13 5.47
CA ILE A 62 17.16 3.98 5.79
C ILE A 62 15.81 4.02 5.05
N THR A 63 15.25 5.22 4.81
CA THR A 63 14.00 5.40 4.07
C THR A 63 14.11 4.85 2.65
N THR A 64 15.16 5.23 1.92
CA THR A 64 15.40 4.74 0.56
C THR A 64 15.71 3.24 0.54
N LEU A 65 16.50 2.75 1.49
CA LEU A 65 16.87 1.33 1.56
C LEU A 65 15.66 0.43 1.81
N TYR A 66 14.81 0.74 2.79
CA TYR A 66 13.59 -0.02 3.06
C TYR A 66 12.54 0.17 1.96
N THR A 67 12.43 1.35 1.36
CA THR A 67 11.53 1.58 0.22
C THR A 67 11.89 0.67 -0.95
N ASN A 68 13.17 0.63 -1.33
CA ASN A 68 13.63 -0.22 -2.42
C ASN A 68 13.43 -1.71 -2.11
N CYS A 69 13.77 -2.14 -0.90
CA CYS A 69 13.58 -3.53 -0.49
C CYS A 69 12.10 -3.95 -0.51
N ASN A 70 11.21 -3.11 0.03
CA ASN A 70 9.77 -3.37 0.05
C ASN A 70 9.16 -3.41 -1.35
N SER A 71 9.45 -2.42 -2.19
CA SER A 71 8.94 -2.38 -3.56
C SER A 71 9.42 -3.57 -4.39
N GLN A 72 10.65 -4.04 -4.17
CA GLN A 72 11.17 -5.19 -4.89
C GLN A 72 10.61 -6.51 -4.38
N ASN A 73 10.48 -6.70 -3.06
CA ASN A 73 9.84 -7.88 -2.47
C ASN A 73 8.36 -7.99 -2.85
N LEU A 74 7.69 -6.85 -3.03
CA LEU A 74 6.31 -6.77 -3.53
C LEU A 74 6.19 -7.10 -5.03
N LEU A 75 7.28 -6.93 -5.81
CA LEU A 75 7.29 -7.01 -7.28
C LEU A 75 7.91 -8.30 -7.87
N TRP A 76 8.65 -9.10 -7.08
CA TRP A 76 9.19 -10.42 -7.49
C TRP A 76 8.07 -11.48 -7.71
N PRO A 77 8.30 -12.57 -8.49
CA PRO A 77 7.34 -13.18 -9.43
C PRO A 77 6.17 -13.97 -8.78
N PRO A 78 5.20 -14.48 -9.58
CA PRO A 78 3.89 -15.02 -9.14
C PRO A 78 3.85 -16.06 -8.01
N ALA A 79 4.96 -16.74 -7.71
CA ALA A 79 5.05 -17.64 -6.55
C ALA A 79 5.04 -16.87 -5.21
N ALA A 80 5.57 -15.64 -5.19
CA ALA A 80 5.48 -14.74 -4.05
C ALA A 80 4.10 -14.07 -3.98
N LEU A 81 3.42 -13.82 -5.10
CA LEU A 81 2.05 -13.29 -5.09
C LEU A 81 1.07 -14.22 -4.38
N SER A 82 1.21 -15.55 -4.43
CA SER A 82 0.33 -16.40 -3.61
C SER A 82 0.52 -16.23 -2.09
N THR A 83 1.66 -15.64 -1.75
CA THR A 83 2.25 -15.67 -0.41
C THR A 83 2.49 -14.26 0.13
N ALA A 84 2.34 -13.17 -0.64
CA ALA A 84 2.84 -11.84 -0.28
C ALA A 84 1.84 -11.07 0.61
N VAL A 85 0.58 -10.96 0.18
CA VAL A 85 -0.50 -10.56 1.10
C VAL A 85 -0.66 -11.62 2.18
N HIS A 86 -0.40 -12.87 1.83
CA HIS A 86 -0.43 -13.99 2.74
C HIS A 86 0.62 -13.93 3.86
N LEU A 87 1.82 -13.41 3.63
CA LEU A 87 2.90 -13.18 4.59
C LEU A 87 2.70 -11.87 5.32
N LEU A 88 2.11 -10.85 4.69
CA LEU A 88 1.75 -9.60 5.38
C LEU A 88 0.61 -9.82 6.40
N LEU A 89 -0.38 -10.66 6.09
CA LEU A 89 -1.43 -11.11 7.02
C LEU A 89 -1.01 -12.27 7.93
N MET A 90 -0.11 -13.17 7.49
CA MET A 90 0.35 -14.31 8.30
C MET A 90 1.70 -14.19 8.99
N ASP A 91 2.54 -13.19 8.78
CA ASP A 91 3.67 -12.98 9.70
C ASP A 91 3.17 -12.52 11.08
N CYS A 92 1.90 -12.13 11.19
CA CYS A 92 1.20 -12.01 12.47
C CYS A 92 0.72 -13.37 13.06
N THR A 93 0.61 -14.45 12.28
CA THR A 93 0.02 -15.74 12.73
C THR A 93 0.90 -16.99 12.55
N ARG A 94 1.95 -16.97 11.71
CA ARG A 94 3.02 -17.98 11.64
C ARG A 94 4.16 -17.71 12.62
N PHE A 95 4.28 -16.49 13.17
CA PHE A 95 5.14 -16.24 14.34
C PHE A 95 4.57 -16.78 15.66
N ALA A 96 3.34 -17.30 15.68
CA ALA A 96 2.72 -17.96 16.83
C ALA A 96 2.97 -19.49 16.89
N ARG A 97 3.97 -20.02 16.17
CA ARG A 97 4.35 -21.44 16.23
C ARG A 97 5.85 -21.62 16.50
N CYS A 98 6.22 -21.37 17.74
CA CYS A 98 7.30 -21.94 18.57
C CYS A 98 7.35 -21.05 19.81
N ASP A 99 6.77 -21.34 20.97
CA ASP A 99 6.58 -22.61 21.65
C ASP A 99 5.36 -22.51 22.60
N ASN A 100 4.62 -23.60 22.67
CA ASN A 100 3.73 -24.09 23.74
C ASN A 100 3.20 -23.13 24.82
N TYR A 101 1.87 -23.19 24.97
CA TYR A 101 0.98 -23.00 26.14
C TYR A 101 -0.20 -22.07 25.79
N ILE A 102 -1.39 -22.66 25.54
CA ILE A 102 -2.61 -22.55 26.38
C ILE A 102 -3.19 -21.12 26.41
N LEU A 103 -4.48 -20.84 26.22
CA LEU A 103 -5.73 -21.56 25.93
C LEU A 103 -6.75 -20.43 25.69
N ASN A 104 -7.85 -20.76 25.01
CA ASN A 104 -9.19 -20.22 25.22
C ASN A 104 -9.30 -18.74 25.61
N HIS A 105 -9.81 -17.91 24.71
CA HIS A 105 -11.10 -17.27 24.93
C HIS A 105 -11.66 -16.77 23.60
N THR A 106 -12.94 -17.04 23.40
CA THR A 106 -13.82 -16.35 22.48
C THR A 106 -13.68 -14.83 22.64
N SER A 107 -12.99 -14.19 21.72
CA SER A 107 -13.13 -12.75 21.51
C SER A 107 -13.03 -12.47 20.02
N ILE A 108 -14.14 -11.94 19.53
CA ILE A 108 -14.36 -11.39 18.20
C ILE A 108 -13.12 -10.62 17.73
N PHE A 109 -12.62 -11.00 16.56
CA PHE A 109 -11.53 -10.33 15.85
C PHE A 109 -11.84 -8.83 15.77
N SER A 110 -11.03 -8.02 16.46
CA SER A 110 -11.01 -6.58 16.29
C SER A 110 -9.97 -6.27 15.21
N PRO A 111 -10.29 -5.48 14.17
CA PRO A 111 -9.36 -5.19 13.07
C PRO A 111 -8.10 -4.43 13.51
N SER A 112 -8.09 -3.80 14.69
CA SER A 112 -6.96 -3.04 15.25
C SER A 112 -5.83 -3.89 15.85
N SER A 113 -6.00 -5.20 15.99
CA SER A 113 -4.96 -6.08 16.58
C SER A 113 -4.14 -6.88 15.54
N LEU A 114 -4.27 -6.55 14.25
CA LEU A 114 -3.62 -7.27 13.14
C LEU A 114 -2.47 -6.49 12.49
N ILE A 115 -1.83 -5.59 13.23
CA ILE A 115 -0.71 -4.79 12.71
C ILE A 115 0.58 -5.58 12.87
N CYS A 116 1.32 -5.76 11.78
CA CYS A 116 2.60 -6.46 11.78
C CYS A 116 3.64 -5.64 12.57
N PRO A 117 4.28 -6.22 13.63
CA PRO A 117 5.29 -5.53 14.42
C PRO A 117 6.44 -4.92 13.60
N GLU A 118 6.75 -5.53 12.44
CA GLU A 118 7.76 -5.01 11.53
C GLU A 118 7.29 -3.76 10.77
N MET A 119 6.02 -3.70 10.37
CA MET A 119 5.45 -2.49 9.77
C MET A 119 5.43 -1.36 10.81
N GLN A 120 5.10 -1.67 12.07
CA GLN A 120 5.13 -0.71 13.16
C GLN A 120 6.53 -0.17 13.42
N ALA A 121 7.52 -1.06 13.48
CA ALA A 121 8.90 -0.64 13.63
C ALA A 121 9.38 0.19 12.44
N LEU A 122 9.02 -0.18 11.20
CA LEU A 122 9.35 0.57 10.00
C LEU A 122 8.74 1.98 10.04
N ALA A 123 7.44 2.07 10.31
CA ALA A 123 6.72 3.33 10.41
C ALA A 123 7.28 4.23 11.53
N GLU A 124 7.73 3.66 12.65
CA GLU A 124 8.39 4.42 13.72
C GLU A 124 9.77 4.93 13.31
N LEU A 125 10.52 4.16 12.52
CA LEU A 125 11.84 4.51 12.02
C LEU A 125 11.81 5.64 10.99
N ILE A 126 10.91 5.56 10.01
CA ILE A 126 10.91 6.46 8.85
C ILE A 126 9.86 7.57 8.97
N GLY A 127 8.87 7.40 9.85
CA GLY A 127 7.85 8.39 10.17
C GLY A 127 6.96 8.78 8.99
N PRO A 128 6.18 9.88 9.13
CA PRO A 128 5.26 10.33 8.07
C PRO A 128 5.98 10.75 6.79
N TYR A 129 7.19 11.32 6.88
CA TYR A 129 7.96 11.71 5.68
C TYR A 129 8.43 10.50 4.88
N GLY A 130 9.01 9.50 5.54
CA GLY A 130 9.50 8.33 4.87
C GLY A 130 8.37 7.43 4.37
N LEU A 131 7.25 7.35 5.10
CA LEU A 131 6.07 6.64 4.63
C LEU A 131 5.41 7.37 3.45
N LYS A 132 5.38 8.71 3.42
CA LYS A 132 4.92 9.45 2.24
C LYS A 132 5.74 9.06 1.01
N PHE A 133 7.07 9.04 1.13
CA PHE A 133 7.97 8.64 0.05
C PHE A 133 7.77 7.17 -0.38
N LEU A 134 7.65 6.24 0.57
CA LEU A 134 7.29 4.85 0.28
C LEU A 134 5.99 4.79 -0.53
N SER A 135 4.99 5.54 -0.08
CA SER A 135 3.67 5.56 -0.70
C SER A 135 3.70 6.12 -2.13
N GLU A 136 4.50 7.16 -2.40
CA GLU A 136 4.72 7.71 -3.74
C GLU A 136 5.39 6.68 -4.67
N ASN A 137 6.35 5.91 -4.13
CA ASN A 137 6.99 4.84 -4.88
C ASN A 137 6.00 3.72 -5.25
N LEU A 138 5.10 3.34 -4.33
CA LEU A 138 4.03 2.38 -4.61
C LEU A 138 3.08 2.89 -5.71
N MET A 139 2.74 4.18 -5.69
CA MET A 139 1.89 4.80 -6.71
C MET A 139 2.50 4.75 -8.11
N TRP A 140 3.83 4.81 -8.23
CA TRP A 140 4.51 4.62 -9.51
C TRP A 140 4.26 3.22 -10.08
N HIS A 141 4.31 2.17 -9.24
CA HIS A 141 3.98 0.81 -9.68
C HIS A 141 2.50 0.68 -10.10
N ILE A 142 1.59 1.34 -9.40
CA ILE A 142 0.17 1.35 -9.75
C ILE A 142 -0.05 2.03 -11.11
N THR A 143 0.52 3.22 -11.32
CA THR A 143 0.37 3.94 -12.60
C THR A 143 0.93 3.14 -13.77
N SER A 144 2.03 2.39 -13.57
CA SER A 144 2.54 1.44 -14.57
C SER A 144 1.51 0.36 -14.92
N GLN A 145 0.85 -0.25 -13.93
CA GLN A 145 -0.21 -1.24 -14.18
C GLN A 145 -1.45 -0.64 -14.86
N VAL A 146 -1.87 0.56 -14.44
CA VAL A 146 -2.98 1.30 -15.05
C VAL A 146 -2.68 1.60 -16.53
N GLY A 147 -1.45 1.95 -16.86
CA GLY A 147 -1.05 2.23 -18.25
C GLY A 147 -1.20 1.02 -19.16
N GLU A 148 -0.82 -0.16 -18.66
CA GLU A 148 -1.00 -1.42 -19.38
C GLU A 148 -2.47 -1.84 -19.47
N LEU A 149 -3.26 -1.61 -18.42
CA LEU A 149 -4.71 -1.84 -18.46
C LEU A 149 -5.41 -0.96 -19.50
N LYS A 150 -5.03 0.32 -19.61
CA LYS A 150 -5.55 1.22 -20.65
C LYS A 150 -5.30 0.67 -22.05
N LYS A 151 -4.10 0.14 -22.34
CA LYS A 151 -3.79 -0.49 -23.64
C LYS A 151 -4.72 -1.66 -23.94
N LEU A 152 -4.95 -2.54 -22.96
CA LEU A 152 -5.86 -3.68 -23.12
C LEU A 152 -7.31 -3.24 -23.40
N VAL A 153 -7.77 -2.15 -22.77
CA VAL A 153 -9.11 -1.59 -23.04
C VAL A 153 -9.19 -1.02 -24.45
N ILE A 154 -8.17 -0.27 -24.89
CA ILE A 154 -8.11 0.31 -26.24
C ILE A 154 -8.15 -0.79 -27.31
N GLU A 155 -7.35 -1.85 -27.14
CA GLU A 155 -7.31 -3.01 -28.04
C GLU A 155 -8.66 -3.73 -28.17
N ASN A 156 -9.49 -3.69 -27.12
CA ASN A 156 -10.77 -4.42 -27.05
C ASN A 156 -12.00 -3.49 -27.03
N MET A 157 -11.84 -2.22 -27.39
CA MET A 157 -12.85 -1.17 -27.19
C MET A 157 -14.21 -1.53 -27.82
N ASP A 158 -14.22 -2.00 -29.08
CA ASP A 158 -15.46 -2.28 -29.80
C ASP A 158 -16.27 -3.42 -29.16
N VAL A 159 -15.58 -4.45 -28.68
CA VAL A 159 -16.21 -5.59 -27.99
C VAL A 159 -16.77 -5.14 -26.64
N LEU A 160 -16.03 -4.34 -25.88
CA LEU A 160 -16.46 -3.82 -24.57
C LEU A 160 -17.66 -2.87 -24.70
N VAL A 161 -17.71 -2.03 -25.74
CA VAL A 161 -18.87 -1.19 -26.02
C VAL A 161 -20.09 -2.04 -26.34
N GLN A 162 -19.94 -3.09 -27.16
CA GLN A 162 -21.03 -4.00 -27.49
C GLN A 162 -21.52 -4.79 -26.26
N MET A 163 -20.60 -5.21 -25.37
CA MET A 163 -20.94 -5.87 -24.11
C MET A 163 -21.73 -4.93 -23.20
N ARG A 164 -21.28 -3.68 -23.06
CA ARG A 164 -21.99 -2.65 -22.29
C ARG A 164 -23.38 -2.35 -22.83
N ALA A 165 -23.60 -2.47 -24.14
CA ALA A 165 -24.89 -2.21 -24.76
C ALA A 165 -25.86 -3.41 -24.74
N ASN A 166 -25.33 -4.64 -24.60
CA ASN A 166 -26.12 -5.87 -24.67
C ASN A 166 -26.04 -6.71 -23.38
N PHE A 167 -25.83 -6.06 -22.23
CA PHE A 167 -25.71 -6.74 -20.93
C PHE A 167 -26.96 -7.56 -20.54
N ASP A 168 -28.10 -7.23 -21.13
CA ASP A 168 -29.40 -7.86 -20.95
C ASP A 168 -29.61 -9.11 -21.83
N LYS A 169 -28.74 -9.36 -22.82
CA LYS A 169 -28.87 -10.45 -23.79
C LYS A 169 -27.80 -11.54 -23.56
N PRO A 170 -28.12 -12.65 -22.87
CA PRO A 170 -27.13 -13.65 -22.45
C PRO A 170 -26.42 -14.34 -23.62
N GLU A 171 -27.13 -14.63 -24.72
CA GLU A 171 -26.53 -15.27 -25.90
C GLU A 171 -25.53 -14.35 -26.61
N ALA A 172 -25.86 -13.06 -26.75
CA ALA A 172 -24.97 -12.07 -27.31
C ALA A 172 -23.73 -11.87 -26.42
N MET A 173 -23.92 -11.81 -25.10
CA MET A 173 -22.83 -11.70 -24.14
C MET A 173 -21.90 -12.91 -24.16
N ALA A 174 -22.42 -14.14 -24.24
CA ALA A 174 -21.61 -15.35 -24.33
C ALA A 174 -20.75 -15.38 -25.61
N ASN A 175 -21.28 -14.88 -26.73
CA ASN A 175 -20.53 -14.79 -27.99
C ASN A 175 -19.46 -13.69 -27.94
N LEU A 176 -19.76 -12.54 -27.33
CA LEU A 176 -18.79 -11.47 -27.12
C LEU A 176 -17.68 -11.91 -26.15
N GLN A 177 -18.01 -12.67 -25.10
CA GLN A 177 -17.03 -13.18 -24.14
C GLN A 177 -15.95 -14.04 -24.81
N LYS A 178 -16.34 -14.90 -25.77
CA LYS A 178 -15.40 -15.71 -26.56
C LYS A 178 -14.45 -14.87 -27.42
N ARG A 179 -14.85 -13.63 -27.76
CA ARG A 179 -14.09 -12.69 -28.59
C ARG A 179 -13.22 -11.74 -27.76
N LEU A 180 -13.26 -11.83 -26.43
CA LEU A 180 -12.49 -10.98 -25.53
C LEU A 180 -11.22 -11.74 -25.08
N PRO A 181 -10.08 -11.59 -25.77
CA PRO A 181 -8.83 -12.20 -25.34
C PRO A 181 -8.35 -11.58 -24.03
N ALA A 182 -7.46 -12.26 -23.29
CA ALA A 182 -6.69 -11.66 -22.21
C ALA A 182 -7.44 -11.16 -20.95
N GLY A 183 -8.66 -11.63 -20.68
CA GLY A 183 -9.36 -11.35 -19.41
C GLY A 183 -8.55 -11.73 -18.16
N GLU A 184 -7.77 -12.82 -18.22
CA GLU A 184 -6.83 -13.18 -17.16
C GLU A 184 -5.74 -12.13 -16.91
N ASN A 185 -5.25 -11.47 -17.97
CA ASN A 185 -4.20 -10.45 -17.83
C ASN A 185 -4.75 -9.19 -17.14
N VAL A 186 -5.98 -8.80 -17.46
CA VAL A 186 -6.68 -7.71 -16.77
C VAL A 186 -6.79 -8.02 -15.28
N LEU A 187 -7.26 -9.21 -14.93
CA LEU A 187 -7.41 -9.63 -13.54
C LEU A 187 -6.07 -9.74 -12.80
N LYS A 188 -5.03 -10.30 -13.44
CA LYS A 188 -3.68 -10.36 -12.85
C LYS A 188 -3.15 -8.97 -12.51
N ARG A 189 -3.28 -8.01 -13.43
CA ARG A 189 -2.84 -6.62 -13.21
C ARG A 189 -3.65 -5.90 -12.14
N MET A 190 -4.98 -6.06 -12.14
CA MET A 190 -5.84 -5.51 -11.09
C MET A 190 -5.52 -6.13 -9.72
N THR A 191 -5.20 -7.42 -9.67
CA THR A 191 -4.80 -8.09 -8.43
C THR A 191 -3.50 -7.50 -7.91
N ILE A 192 -2.51 -7.23 -8.79
CA ILE A 192 -1.26 -6.54 -8.41
C ILE A 192 -1.56 -5.16 -7.82
N ILE A 193 -2.44 -4.37 -8.46
CA ILE A 193 -2.86 -3.05 -7.94
C ILE A 193 -3.47 -3.21 -6.55
N GLY A 194 -4.39 -4.16 -6.38
CA GLY A 194 -5.04 -4.46 -5.10
C GLY A 194 -4.05 -4.85 -4.00
N VAL A 195 -3.05 -5.68 -4.32
CA VAL A 195 -1.98 -6.10 -3.40
C VAL A 195 -1.16 -4.87 -2.95
N ILE A 196 -0.79 -3.99 -3.88
CA ILE A 196 -0.05 -2.75 -3.55
C ILE A 196 -0.89 -1.84 -2.66
N LEU A 197 -2.17 -1.66 -2.97
CA LEU A 197 -3.09 -0.85 -2.15
C LEU A 197 -3.32 -1.46 -0.76
N SER A 198 -3.39 -2.79 -0.65
CA SER A 198 -3.51 -3.48 0.63
C SER A 198 -2.27 -3.28 1.51
N PHE A 199 -1.08 -3.36 0.92
CA PHE A 199 0.18 -3.04 1.62
C PHE A 199 0.22 -1.58 2.07
N ARG A 200 -0.20 -0.65 1.21
CA ARG A 200 -0.31 0.77 1.56
C ARG A 200 -1.29 1.00 2.71
N ALA A 201 -2.47 0.37 2.69
CA ALA A 201 -3.45 0.50 3.75
C ALA A 201 -2.87 0.07 5.10
N MET A 202 -2.19 -1.09 5.14
CA MET A 202 -1.49 -1.56 6.34
C MET A 202 -0.44 -0.55 6.85
N ALA A 203 0.32 0.06 5.95
CA ALA A 203 1.31 1.08 6.31
C ALA A 203 0.67 2.37 6.84
N GLN A 204 -0.50 2.75 6.32
CA GLN A 204 -1.28 3.90 6.77
C GLN A 204 -1.90 3.66 8.15
N ASP A 205 -2.56 2.53 8.36
CA ASP A 205 -3.14 2.14 9.66
C ASP A 205 -2.06 2.15 10.76
N THR A 206 -0.87 1.65 10.42
CA THR A 206 0.27 1.64 11.34
C THR A 206 0.78 3.07 11.64
N LEU A 207 0.78 3.95 10.65
CA LEU A 207 1.16 5.35 10.84
C LEU A 207 0.16 6.08 11.73
N GLU A 208 -1.13 5.82 11.57
CA GLU A 208 -2.19 6.38 12.41
C GLU A 208 -1.93 6.05 13.88
N ASP A 209 -1.69 4.78 14.21
CA ASP A 209 -1.38 4.33 15.57
C ASP A 209 -0.16 5.05 16.16
N ILE A 210 0.90 5.22 15.36
CA ILE A 210 2.12 5.90 15.77
C ILE A 210 1.86 7.39 15.98
N MET A 211 1.11 8.03 15.08
CA MET A 211 0.78 9.44 15.18
C MET A 211 -0.15 9.73 16.37
N GLN A 212 -1.11 8.84 16.67
CA GLN A 212 -1.94 8.93 17.88
C GLN A 212 -1.09 8.79 19.15
N LYS A 213 -0.10 7.88 19.15
CA LYS A 213 0.81 7.68 20.29
C LYS A 213 1.77 8.86 20.50
N HIS A 214 2.37 9.39 19.43
CA HIS A 214 3.44 10.39 19.52
C HIS A 214 2.94 11.84 19.43
N CYS A 215 1.81 12.08 18.75
CA CYS A 215 1.28 13.40 18.44
C CYS A 215 -0.26 13.51 18.66
N PRO A 216 -0.81 13.09 19.81
CA PRO A 216 -2.27 13.01 20.01
C PRO A 216 -2.99 14.37 19.85
N TYR A 217 -2.32 15.47 20.23
CA TYR A 217 -2.88 16.82 20.12
C TYR A 217 -2.97 17.33 18.67
N LEU A 218 -2.24 16.73 17.73
CA LEU A 218 -2.36 17.02 16.30
C LEU A 218 -3.43 16.14 15.64
N MET A 219 -3.60 14.90 16.10
CA MET A 219 -4.53 13.95 15.49
C MET A 219 -5.99 14.39 15.59
N GLY A 220 -6.46 14.78 16.79
CA GLY A 220 -7.86 15.16 16.99
C GLY A 220 -8.36 16.27 16.04
N PRO A 221 -7.62 17.38 15.88
CA PRO A 221 -7.97 18.41 14.89
C PRO A 221 -7.95 17.92 13.43
N ILE A 222 -7.01 17.04 13.05
CA ILE A 222 -6.91 16.51 11.68
C ILE A 222 -8.08 15.57 11.38
N GLU A 223 -8.43 14.68 12.32
CA GLU A 223 -9.61 13.81 12.25
C GLU A 223 -10.88 14.64 12.11
N SER A 224 -11.04 15.67 12.96
CA SER A 224 -12.21 16.55 12.90
C SER A 224 -12.30 17.29 11.56
N LEU A 225 -11.18 17.73 11.00
CA LEU A 225 -11.17 18.39 9.69
C LEU A 225 -11.57 17.43 8.56
N ARG A 226 -11.09 16.19 8.59
CA ARG A 226 -11.50 15.12 7.65
C ARG A 226 -13.00 14.86 7.76
N ASP A 227 -13.53 14.74 8.98
CA ASP A 227 -14.94 14.39 9.21
C ASP A 227 -15.90 15.53 8.84
N MET A 228 -15.42 16.77 8.73
CA MET A 228 -16.18 17.92 8.24
C MET A 228 -16.31 17.95 6.71
N VAL A 229 -15.57 17.11 5.97
CA VAL A 229 -15.68 17.03 4.51
C VAL A 229 -17.04 16.46 4.14
N SER A 230 -17.77 17.18 3.29
CA SER A 230 -19.07 16.77 2.77
C SER A 230 -19.00 16.55 1.25
N PRO A 231 -19.96 15.82 0.65
CA PRO A 231 -20.02 15.65 -0.80
C PRO A 231 -20.17 16.97 -1.58
N ASP A 232 -20.69 18.02 -0.93
CA ASP A 232 -20.88 19.35 -1.51
C ASP A 232 -19.61 20.22 -1.43
N THR A 233 -18.58 19.79 -0.70
CA THR A 233 -17.31 20.49 -0.56
C THR A 233 -16.56 20.49 -1.89
N ASP A 234 -15.94 21.62 -2.25
CA ASP A 234 -15.12 21.74 -3.46
C ASP A 234 -14.04 20.64 -3.52
N ILE A 235 -13.93 19.99 -4.68
CA ILE A 235 -13.06 18.82 -4.87
C ILE A 235 -11.59 19.15 -4.55
N LYS A 236 -11.11 20.35 -4.87
CA LYS A 236 -9.71 20.73 -4.56
C LYS A 236 -9.51 20.88 -3.06
N VAL A 237 -10.49 21.49 -2.38
CA VAL A 237 -10.45 21.61 -0.91
C VAL A 237 -10.48 20.22 -0.27
N THR A 238 -11.38 19.34 -0.72
CA THR A 238 -11.47 17.94 -0.25
C THR A 238 -10.13 17.21 -0.40
N LEU A 239 -9.49 17.30 -1.57
CA LEU A 239 -8.19 16.67 -1.82
C LEU A 239 -7.08 17.23 -0.92
N THR A 240 -7.08 18.53 -0.62
CA THR A 240 -6.08 19.12 0.31
C THR A 240 -6.28 18.65 1.75
N VAL A 241 -7.53 18.50 2.20
CA VAL A 241 -7.84 17.96 3.53
C VAL A 241 -7.44 16.49 3.59
N PHE A 242 -7.74 15.71 2.55
CA PHE A 242 -7.35 14.30 2.47
C PHE A 242 -5.83 14.12 2.36
N GLU A 243 -5.09 15.03 1.71
CA GLU A 243 -3.62 14.95 1.70
C GLU A 243 -3.05 15.11 3.12
N LEU A 244 -3.59 16.05 3.90
CA LEU A 244 -3.20 16.23 5.30
C LEU A 244 -3.57 15.00 6.15
N ALA A 245 -4.81 14.51 6.01
CA ALA A 245 -5.30 13.36 6.76
C ALA A 245 -4.49 12.09 6.45
N SER A 246 -4.25 11.80 5.16
CA SER A 246 -3.44 10.67 4.72
C SER A 246 -1.96 10.79 5.13
N ALA A 247 -1.40 12.00 5.24
CA ALA A 247 -0.06 12.19 5.78
C ALA A 247 0.04 11.88 7.28
N ALA A 248 -1.10 11.83 7.99
CA ALA A 248 -1.20 11.46 9.40
C ALA A 248 -1.60 10.00 9.62
N GLY A 249 -1.75 9.20 8.55
CA GLY A 249 -2.17 7.79 8.65
C GLY A 249 -3.66 7.57 8.44
N LEU A 250 -4.48 8.63 8.44
CA LEU A 250 -5.94 8.49 8.43
C LEU A 250 -6.47 7.97 7.09
N THR A 251 -7.38 7.01 7.17
CA THR A 251 -8.14 6.51 6.01
C THR A 251 -9.02 7.62 5.42
N CYS A 252 -8.99 7.76 4.09
CA CYS A 252 -9.81 8.73 3.34
C CYS A 252 -10.60 7.99 2.25
N ASP A 253 -11.80 8.48 1.93
CA ASP A 253 -12.66 7.89 0.89
C ASP A 253 -12.02 7.95 -0.51
N ILE A 254 -11.24 9.01 -0.75
CA ILE A 254 -10.50 9.22 -1.98
C ILE A 254 -9.02 9.35 -1.61
N ASP A 255 -8.18 8.49 -2.18
CA ASP A 255 -6.74 8.57 -1.96
C ASP A 255 -6.12 9.71 -2.79
N PRO A 256 -5.64 10.80 -2.16
CA PRO A 256 -5.10 11.95 -2.88
C PRO A 256 -3.81 11.62 -3.63
N ALA A 257 -3.00 10.69 -3.13
CA ALA A 257 -1.75 10.28 -3.79
C ALA A 257 -2.06 9.46 -5.05
N LEU A 258 -3.08 8.60 -5.00
CA LEU A 258 -3.53 7.85 -6.18
C LEU A 258 -4.13 8.79 -7.23
N VAL A 259 -4.94 9.76 -6.81
CA VAL A 259 -5.49 10.79 -7.72
C VAL A 259 -4.37 11.56 -8.42
N ALA A 260 -3.38 12.05 -7.66
CA ALA A 260 -2.23 12.77 -8.22
C ALA A 260 -1.43 11.90 -9.20
N ALA A 261 -1.18 10.64 -8.85
CA ALA A 261 -0.44 9.70 -9.67
C ALA A 261 -1.17 9.39 -10.99
N VAL A 262 -2.47 9.09 -10.95
CA VAL A 262 -3.28 8.84 -12.16
C VAL A 262 -3.43 10.11 -13.00
N ALA A 263 -3.59 11.28 -12.37
CA ALA A 263 -3.67 12.56 -13.08
C ALA A 263 -2.38 12.86 -13.86
N SER A 264 -1.21 12.50 -13.32
CA SER A 264 0.09 12.65 -13.99
C SER A 264 0.24 11.82 -15.26
N MET A 265 -0.59 10.78 -15.45
CA MET A 265 -0.57 9.95 -16.65
C MET A 265 -1.30 10.57 -17.84
N ARG A 266 -2.06 11.65 -17.63
CA ARG A 266 -2.81 12.30 -18.71
C ARG A 266 -1.82 12.92 -19.69
N THR A 267 -1.99 12.61 -20.97
CA THR A 267 -1.24 13.26 -22.05
C THR A 267 -2.05 14.43 -22.61
N ASP A 268 -1.38 15.52 -23.00
CA ASP A 268 -2.03 16.76 -23.47
C ASP A 268 -2.96 16.56 -24.69
N ASN A 269 -2.84 15.42 -25.38
CA ASN A 269 -3.62 15.10 -26.58
C ASN A 269 -4.88 14.26 -26.30
N SER A 270 -5.10 13.80 -25.06
CA SER A 270 -6.24 12.95 -24.70
C SER A 270 -7.48 13.77 -24.33
N SER A 271 -8.61 13.53 -25.00
CA SER A 271 -9.86 14.22 -24.66
C SER A 271 -10.42 13.70 -23.33
N VAL A 272 -11.06 14.58 -22.55
CA VAL A 272 -11.67 14.22 -21.25
C VAL A 272 -12.71 13.10 -21.43
N ASP A 273 -13.51 13.20 -22.49
CA ASP A 273 -14.57 12.24 -22.78
C ASP A 273 -14.03 10.87 -23.17
N GLU A 274 -12.89 10.82 -23.87
CA GLU A 274 -12.23 9.57 -24.24
C GLU A 274 -11.65 8.86 -23.01
N GLU A 275 -10.94 9.58 -22.13
CA GLU A 275 -10.42 9.03 -20.88
C GLU A 275 -11.55 8.53 -19.96
N TYR A 276 -12.66 9.27 -19.89
CA TYR A 276 -13.84 8.84 -19.16
C TYR A 276 -14.44 7.56 -19.75
N LYS A 277 -14.57 7.48 -21.09
CA LYS A 277 -15.04 6.29 -21.79
C LYS A 277 -14.13 5.08 -21.53
N LEU A 278 -12.81 5.24 -21.62
CA LEU A 278 -11.85 4.16 -21.35
C LEU A 278 -11.97 3.67 -19.90
N THR A 279 -12.11 4.58 -18.94
CA THR A 279 -12.31 4.23 -17.52
C THR A 279 -13.60 3.44 -17.32
N CYS A 280 -14.71 3.85 -17.96
CA CYS A 280 -15.97 3.10 -17.90
C CYS A 280 -15.83 1.70 -18.51
N LEU A 281 -15.12 1.56 -19.63
CA LEU A 281 -14.93 0.28 -20.30
C LEU A 281 -13.98 -0.64 -19.53
N LEU A 282 -13.01 -0.09 -18.79
CA LEU A 282 -12.17 -0.87 -17.87
C LEU A 282 -13.03 -1.57 -16.80
N LEU A 283 -14.00 -0.88 -16.21
CA LEU A 283 -14.93 -1.48 -15.24
C LEU A 283 -15.74 -2.62 -15.85
N VAL A 284 -16.24 -2.44 -17.08
CA VAL A 284 -16.93 -3.50 -17.82
C VAL A 284 -16.00 -4.69 -18.04
N TYR A 285 -14.77 -4.45 -18.48
CA TYR A 285 -13.78 -5.49 -18.74
C TYR A 285 -13.47 -6.31 -17.49
N ILE A 286 -13.27 -5.65 -16.35
CA ILE A 286 -13.04 -6.33 -15.06
C ILE A 286 -14.26 -7.19 -14.73
N ALA A 287 -15.47 -6.61 -14.76
CA ALA A 287 -16.71 -7.30 -14.39
C ALA A 287 -16.95 -8.57 -15.20
N VAL A 288 -16.78 -8.52 -16.53
CA VAL A 288 -16.98 -9.69 -17.41
C VAL A 288 -15.84 -10.71 -17.30
N SER A 289 -14.70 -10.33 -16.73
CA SER A 289 -13.54 -11.23 -16.55
C SER A 289 -13.59 -11.99 -15.23
N LEU A 290 -14.23 -11.45 -14.17
CA LEU A 290 -14.29 -12.07 -12.84
C LEU A 290 -14.70 -13.56 -12.84
N PRO A 291 -15.68 -14.04 -13.64
CA PRO A 291 -16.06 -15.45 -13.65
C PRO A 291 -14.92 -16.41 -14.03
N ILE A 292 -13.89 -15.93 -14.74
CA ILE A 292 -12.70 -16.72 -15.10
C ILE A 292 -11.96 -17.20 -13.84
N LEU A 293 -11.99 -16.41 -12.75
CA LEU A 293 -11.33 -16.76 -11.49
C LEU A 293 -11.89 -18.04 -10.88
N ALA A 294 -13.15 -18.38 -11.13
CA ALA A 294 -13.75 -19.61 -10.62
C ALA A 294 -13.12 -20.88 -11.22
N LEU A 295 -12.39 -20.76 -12.34
CA LEU A 295 -11.69 -21.86 -12.98
C LEU A 295 -10.27 -22.07 -12.43
N ASP A 296 -9.70 -21.08 -11.72
CA ASP A 296 -8.37 -21.18 -11.12
C ASP A 296 -8.45 -21.93 -9.77
N PRO A 297 -7.74 -23.06 -9.61
CA PRO A 297 -7.72 -23.79 -8.34
C PRO A 297 -7.18 -22.96 -7.16
N ASN A 298 -6.38 -21.92 -7.42
CA ASN A 298 -5.85 -21.03 -6.38
C ASN A 298 -6.87 -19.98 -5.91
N SER A 299 -8.01 -19.85 -6.58
CA SER A 299 -9.14 -19.00 -6.15
C SER A 299 -9.94 -19.61 -5.02
N TYR A 300 -9.47 -20.71 -4.41
CA TYR A 300 -10.10 -21.27 -3.22
C TYR A 300 -9.87 -20.35 -2.01
N TYR A 301 -10.97 -19.97 -1.36
CA TYR A 301 -10.94 -19.20 -0.12
C TYR A 301 -10.56 -20.08 1.06
N SER A 302 -9.51 -19.68 1.77
CA SER A 302 -9.06 -20.38 2.98
C SER A 302 -9.44 -19.58 4.23
N ARG A 303 -10.20 -20.23 5.13
CA ARG A 303 -10.56 -19.66 6.43
C ARG A 303 -9.38 -19.43 7.36
N HIS A 304 -8.32 -20.24 7.23
CA HIS A 304 -7.10 -20.08 8.03
C HIS A 304 -6.38 -18.76 7.74
N TYR A 305 -6.67 -18.21 6.57
CA TYR A 305 -5.95 -17.19 5.86
C TYR A 305 -6.75 -15.90 5.70
N GLY A 306 -8.07 -15.97 5.90
CA GLY A 306 -8.96 -14.84 5.68
C GLY A 306 -9.09 -14.43 4.20
N GLY A 307 -8.55 -15.21 3.27
CA GLY A 307 -8.40 -14.82 1.87
C GLY A 307 -8.18 -15.98 0.90
N HIS A 308 -7.96 -15.61 -0.37
CA HIS A 308 -7.69 -16.52 -1.49
C HIS A 308 -6.19 -16.68 -1.71
N HIS A 309 -5.74 -17.87 -2.13
CA HIS A 309 -4.32 -18.14 -2.35
C HIS A 309 -3.73 -17.30 -3.48
N ASN A 310 -4.50 -16.86 -4.46
CA ASN A 310 -4.02 -16.00 -5.56
C ASN A 310 -4.26 -14.50 -5.31
N ASN A 311 -4.55 -14.07 -4.08
CA ASN A 311 -4.82 -12.68 -3.68
C ASN A 311 -6.01 -11.99 -4.36
N ILE A 312 -6.93 -12.71 -4.99
CA ILE A 312 -8.10 -12.08 -5.65
C ILE A 312 -9.07 -11.41 -4.65
N HIS A 313 -8.86 -11.59 -3.35
CA HIS A 313 -9.57 -10.81 -2.31
C HIS A 313 -9.13 -9.35 -2.25
N CYS A 314 -8.03 -8.99 -2.93
CA CYS A 314 -7.55 -7.62 -3.07
C CYS A 314 -8.16 -6.88 -4.28
N LEU A 315 -8.94 -7.55 -5.13
CA LEU A 315 -9.71 -6.92 -6.20
C LEU A 315 -10.92 -6.17 -5.63
#